data_AF-A0A6B2DKB0-F1
#
_entry.id   AF-A0A6B2DKB0-F1
#
_cell.length_a   1.000
_cell.length_b   1.000
_cell.length_c   1.000
_cell.angle_alpha   90.00
_cell.angle_beta   90.00
_cell.angle_gamma   90.00
#
_symmetry.space_group_name_H-M   'P 1'
#
loop_
_entity.id
_entity.type
_entity.pdbx_description
1 polymer ?
#
loop_
_entity_poly.entity_id
_entity_poly.type
_entity_poly.pdbx_seq_one_letter_code
_entity_poly.pdbx_strand_id
1 'polypeptide(L)' 'LSRALVALGDVAEDALRTGLASLDPAVRAHARATRKLLRDPDAGFDLGVDEAKRVVALGPERAGGTAC' A
#
# COMPACT_ATOMS: atom_id res chain seq x y z
N LEU A 1 -17.34 13.29 -8.30
CA LEU A 1 -16.24 12.32 -8.05
C LEU A 1 -15.33 12.77 -6.93
N SER A 2 -14.72 13.96 -7.01
CA SER A 2 -13.75 14.45 -6.00
C SER A 2 -14.33 14.55 -4.58
N ARG A 3 -15.60 14.94 -4.39
CA ARG A 3 -16.25 14.89 -3.06
C ARG A 3 -16.46 13.47 -2.50
N ALA A 4 -16.66 12.48 -3.37
CA ALA A 4 -16.77 11.08 -2.93
C ALA A 4 -15.41 10.54 -2.48
N LEU A 5 -14.32 10.99 -3.12
CA LEU A 5 -12.95 10.71 -2.69
C LEU A 5 -12.60 11.40 -1.35
N VAL A 6 -13.07 12.64 -1.14
CA VAL A 6 -12.91 13.35 0.14
C VAL A 6 -13.73 12.69 1.25
N ALA A 7 -14.98 12.30 0.97
CA ALA A 7 -15.83 11.58 1.94
C ALA A 7 -15.26 10.20 2.33
N LEU A 8 -14.49 9.57 1.43
CA LEU A 8 -13.74 8.36 1.75
C LEU A 8 -12.61 8.65 2.76
N GLY A 9 -12.04 9.86 2.75
CA GLY A 9 -11.06 10.33 3.73
C GLY A 9 -11.63 10.40 5.15
N ASP A 10 -12.80 11.00 5.32
CA ASP A 10 -13.46 11.12 6.64
C ASP A 10 -13.82 9.73 7.22
N VAL A 11 -14.35 8.83 6.39
CA VAL A 11 -14.65 7.44 6.79
C VAL A 11 -13.36 6.66 7.08
N ALA A 12 -12.29 6.91 6.32
CA ALA A 12 -10.99 6.30 6.56
C ALA A 12 -10.38 6.77 7.90
N GLU A 13 -10.54 8.03 8.29
CA GLU A 13 -10.02 8.54 9.57
C GLU A 13 -10.62 7.80 10.78
N ASP A 14 -11.93 7.54 10.77
CA ASP A 14 -12.60 6.80 11.84
C ASP A 14 -12.21 5.32 11.90
N ALA A 15 -12.04 4.68 10.74
CA ALA A 15 -11.52 3.32 10.66
C ALA A 15 -10.06 3.24 11.17
N LEU A 16 -9.22 4.23 10.82
CA LEU A 16 -7.83 4.31 11.28
C LEU A 16 -7.75 4.54 12.79
N ARG A 17 -8.60 5.41 13.34
CA ARG A 17 -8.69 5.65 14.79
C ARG A 17 -9.02 4.36 15.54
N THR A 18 -9.99 3.60 15.04
CA THR A 18 -10.37 2.29 15.60
C THR A 18 -9.22 1.29 15.50
N GLY A 19 -8.57 1.19 14.33
CA GLY A 19 -7.44 0.28 14.12
C GLY A 19 -6.22 0.60 15.00
N LEU A 20 -5.96 1.89 15.26
CA LEU A 20 -4.88 2.32 16.16
C LEU A 20 -5.14 1.99 17.64
N ALA A 21 -6.41 1.86 18.04
CA ALA A 21 -6.82 1.48 19.38
C ALA A 21 -6.92 -0.05 19.57
N SER A 22 -6.74 -0.84 18.51
CA SER A 22 -6.83 -2.30 18.57
C SER A 22 -5.78 -2.91 19.49
N LEU A 23 -6.16 -3.95 20.24
CA LEU A 23 -5.23 -4.74 21.06
C LEU A 23 -4.34 -5.63 20.18
N ASP A 24 -4.76 -5.92 18.95
CA ASP A 24 -3.97 -6.69 18.01
C ASP A 24 -2.81 -5.83 17.45
N PRO A 25 -1.54 -6.23 17.67
CA PRO A 25 -0.38 -5.49 17.15
C PRO A 25 -0.30 -5.44 15.63
N ALA A 26 -0.79 -6.44 14.91
CA ALA A 26 -0.81 -6.44 13.45
C ALA A 26 -1.82 -5.42 12.91
N VAL A 27 -3.01 -5.35 13.51
CA VAL A 27 -4.04 -4.35 13.16
C VAL A 27 -3.52 -2.93 13.42
N ARG A 28 -2.86 -2.71 14.56
CA ARG A 28 -2.21 -1.42 14.87
C ARG A 28 -1.12 -1.04 13.88
N ALA A 29 -0.27 -2.00 13.48
CA ALA A 29 0.80 -1.76 12.53
C ALA A 29 0.24 -1.36 11.15
N HIS A 30 -0.78 -2.09 10.68
CA HIS A 30 -1.48 -1.79 9.45
C HIS A 30 -2.13 -0.40 9.47
N ALA A 31 -2.87 -0.07 10.55
CA ALA A 31 -3.48 1.25 10.71
C ALA A 31 -2.46 2.41 10.69
N ARG A 32 -1.25 2.20 11.23
CA ARG A 32 -0.16 3.20 11.14
C ARG A 32 0.34 3.37 9.71
N ALA A 33 0.54 2.27 8.98
CA ALA A 33 0.99 2.30 7.59
C ALA A 33 -0.03 3.05 6.70
N THR A 34 -1.30 2.71 6.82
CA THR A 34 -2.39 3.34 6.05
C THR A 34 -2.57 4.81 6.42
N ARG A 35 -2.43 5.20 7.70
CA ARG A 35 -2.47 6.62 8.11
C ARG A 35 -1.30 7.42 7.54
N LYS A 36 -0.11 6.82 7.41
CA LYS A 36 1.05 7.46 6.78
C LYS A 36 0.78 7.69 5.30
N LEU A 37 0.26 6.68 4.59
CA LEU A 37 -0.13 6.79 3.18
C LEU A 37 -1.21 7.84 2.93
N LEU A 38 -2.21 7.97 3.83
CA LEU A 38 -3.25 8.99 3.67
C LEU A 38 -2.69 10.42 3.77
N ARG A 39 -1.70 10.64 4.64
CA ARG A 39 -1.06 11.95 4.86
C ARG A 39 -0.01 12.29 3.81
N ASP A 40 0.62 11.26 3.28
CA ASP A 40 1.68 11.33 2.29
C ASP A 40 1.45 10.18 1.27
N PRO A 41 0.59 10.41 0.27
CA PRO A 41 0.24 9.39 -0.72
C PRO A 41 1.43 9.00 -1.59
N ASP A 42 2.45 9.85 -1.68
CA ASP A 42 3.68 9.59 -2.45
C ASP A 42 4.68 8.71 -1.67
N ALA A 43 4.67 8.76 -0.32
CA ALA A 43 5.54 7.91 0.50
C ALA A 43 5.29 6.39 0.39
N GLY A 44 4.15 5.96 -0.15
CA GLY A 44 3.87 4.55 -0.46
C GLY A 44 4.37 4.10 -1.84
N PHE A 45 4.65 5.05 -2.72
CA PHE A 45 5.11 4.79 -4.09
C PHE A 45 6.61 4.51 -4.17
N ASP A 46 7.41 5.00 -3.22
CA ASP A 46 8.88 4.83 -3.27
C ASP A 46 9.35 3.36 -3.23
N LEU A 47 8.65 2.49 -2.49
CA LEU A 47 8.97 1.04 -2.48
C LEU A 47 8.41 0.30 -3.70
N GLY A 48 7.21 0.65 -4.16
CA GLY A 48 6.55 -0.02 -5.28
C GLY A 48 7.13 0.34 -6.65
N VAL A 49 7.63 1.57 -6.82
CA VAL A 49 8.26 2.03 -8.07
C VAL A 49 9.62 1.39 -8.26
N ASP A 50 10.41 1.21 -7.21
CA ASP A 50 11.70 0.52 -7.30
C ASP A 50 11.55 -0.97 -7.60
N GLU A 51 10.54 -1.63 -7.01
CA GLU A 51 10.19 -3.02 -7.34
C GLU A 51 9.66 -3.16 -8.78
N ALA A 52 8.79 -2.24 -9.22
CA ALA A 52 8.30 -2.21 -10.60
C ALA A 52 9.44 -1.95 -11.61
N LYS A 53 10.36 -1.02 -11.31
CA LYS A 53 11.58 -0.79 -12.11
C LYS A 53 12.44 -2.05 -12.17
N ARG A 54 12.55 -2.81 -11.07
CA ARG A 54 13.30 -4.07 -11.02
C ARG A 54 12.66 -5.15 -11.89
N VAL A 55 11.34 -5.30 -11.86
CA VAL A 55 10.60 -6.23 -12.73
C VAL A 55 10.75 -5.84 -14.21
N VAL A 56 10.66 -4.55 -14.53
CA VAL A 56 10.88 -4.03 -15.90
C VAL A 56 12.33 -4.24 -16.35
N ALA A 57 13.31 -4.03 -15.46
CA ALA A 57 14.73 -4.23 -15.75
C ALA A 57 15.12 -5.71 -15.89
N LEU A 58 14.42 -6.62 -15.21
CA LEU A 58 14.65 -8.07 -15.30
C LEU A 58 13.93 -8.73 -16.48
N GLY A 59 12.89 -8.09 -17.03
CA GLY A 59 12.05 -8.65 -18.10
C GLY A 59 11.22 -9.85 -17.63
N PRO A 60 10.07 -10.15 -18.28
CA PRO A 60 9.22 -11.27 -17.88
C PRO A 60 9.74 -12.62 -18.39
N GLU A 61 10.96 -13.07 -18.06
CA GLU A 61 11.52 -14.36 -18.58
C GLU A 61 12.52 -15.00 -17.59
N ARG A 62 12.51 -16.31 -17.25
CA ARG A 62 11.90 -17.51 -17.88
C ARG A 62 11.38 -18.51 -16.85
N ALA A 63 10.09 -18.79 -16.90
CA ALA A 63 9.57 -20.14 -16.68
C ALA A 63 9.44 -20.77 -18.07
N GLY A 64 10.37 -21.66 -18.47
CA GLY A 64 10.30 -22.34 -19.76
C GLY A 64 11.64 -22.46 -20.46
N GLY A 65 12.45 -23.40 -20.00
CA GLY A 65 13.60 -23.94 -20.73
C GLY A 65 13.67 -25.44 -20.47
N THR A 66 12.74 -26.19 -21.04
CA THR A 66 12.85 -27.65 -21.23
C THR A 66 13.97 -27.99 -22.20
N ALA A 67 14.65 -29.11 -21.93
CA ALA A 67 15.57 -29.91 -22.75
C ALA A 67 17.03 -29.41 -22.86
N CYS A 68 17.98 -30.18 -22.29
CA CYS A 68 18.55 -31.38 -22.91
C CYS A 68 19.06 -32.34 -21.81
#